data_AF-A0A2A7E3F0-F1
#
_entry.id   AF-A0A2A7E3F0-F1
#
_cell.length_a   1.000
_cell.length_b   1.000
_cell.length_c   1.000
_cell.angle_alpha   90.00
_cell.angle_beta   90.00
_cell.angle_gamma   90.00
#
_symmetry.space_group_name_H-M   'P 1'
#
loop_
_entity.id
_entity.type
_entity.pdbx_description
1 polymer ?
#
loop_
_entity_poly.entity_id
_entity_poly.type
_entity_poly.pdbx_seq_one_letter_code
_entity_poly.pdbx_strand_id
1 'polypeptide(L)'
;MSRMLPEINLQTAFDQDENSEEITGYLTPLFDFRAGEFVSDSNGVVTVDEGQIGMANLIEKIHLVPRNAYRVYTDAYGSEARNVLIDKELNEEAKILRLKEVIRDSLIYDQRVVDVSVIDIERQSDENDVFVASYIVSTIYGNIPVRREVLY
;
A
#
# COMPACT_ATOMS: atom_id res chain seq x y z
N MET A 1 -37.75 24.67 -33.68
CA MET A 1 -37.00 23.40 -33.56
C MET A 1 -36.86 23.10 -32.08
N SER A 2 -37.47 22.01 -31.62
CA SER A 2 -37.47 21.63 -30.19
C SER A 2 -36.09 21.13 -29.78
N ARG A 3 -35.57 21.62 -28.65
CA ARG A 3 -34.26 21.27 -28.09
C ARG A 3 -34.33 19.84 -27.55
N MET A 4 -33.63 18.89 -28.21
CA MET A 4 -33.68 17.44 -27.88
C MET A 4 -32.67 16.98 -26.81
N LEU A 5 -31.83 17.89 -26.29
CA LEU A 5 -30.84 17.55 -25.26
C LEU A 5 -31.28 18.13 -23.91
N PRO A 6 -31.20 17.34 -22.82
CA PRO A 6 -31.47 17.83 -21.48
C PRO A 6 -30.47 18.93 -21.10
N GLU A 7 -30.95 19.98 -20.43
CA GLU A 7 -30.09 21.01 -19.86
C GLU A 7 -29.47 20.48 -18.57
N ILE A 8 -28.16 20.21 -18.60
CA ILE A 8 -27.40 19.81 -17.41
C ILE A 8 -27.00 21.10 -16.70
N ASN A 9 -27.52 21.31 -15.49
CA ASN A 9 -27.07 22.38 -14.61
C ASN A 9 -25.72 21.98 -13.99
N LEU A 10 -24.63 22.43 -14.60
CA LEU A 10 -23.27 22.13 -14.16
C LEU A 10 -22.97 22.68 -12.76
N GLN A 11 -23.64 23.76 -12.33
CA GLN A 11 -23.45 24.31 -10.99
C GLN A 11 -23.87 23.28 -9.93
N THR A 12 -25.02 22.63 -10.14
CA THR A 12 -25.52 21.56 -9.25
C THR A 12 -24.65 20.31 -9.26
N ALA A 13 -23.89 20.08 -10.32
CA ALA A 13 -22.96 18.94 -10.41
C ALA A 13 -21.65 19.17 -9.64
N PHE A 14 -21.26 20.43 -9.41
CA PHE A 14 -20.05 20.79 -8.67
C PHE A 14 -20.33 21.24 -7.23
N ASP A 15 -21.57 21.65 -6.91
CA ASP A 15 -21.98 22.01 -5.55
C ASP A 15 -22.19 20.78 -4.63
N GLN A 16 -22.14 19.55 -5.16
CA GLN A 16 -22.31 18.31 -4.38
C GLN A 16 -21.05 17.87 -3.62
N ASP A 17 -19.90 18.51 -3.83
CA ASP A 17 -18.63 18.13 -3.18
C ASP A 17 -18.50 18.63 -1.73
N GLU A 18 -19.32 19.58 -1.27
CA GLU A 18 -19.23 20.09 0.12
C GLU A 18 -19.89 19.19 1.16
N ASN A 19 -20.58 18.14 0.74
CA ASN A 19 -21.25 17.19 1.62
C ASN A 19 -20.77 15.75 1.34
N SER A 20 -19.45 15.57 1.22
CA SER A 20 -18.86 14.24 1.27
C SER A 20 -19.25 13.62 2.60
N GLU A 21 -20.06 12.56 2.58
CA GLU A 21 -20.30 11.74 3.76
C GLU A 21 -18.94 11.45 4.41
N GLU A 22 -18.83 11.71 5.71
CA GLU A 22 -17.63 11.37 6.46
C GLU A 22 -17.34 9.89 6.19
N ILE A 23 -16.17 9.59 5.61
CA ILE A 23 -15.81 8.21 5.23
C ILE A 23 -15.77 7.39 6.54
N THR A 24 -16.87 6.72 6.85
CA THR A 24 -17.03 5.91 8.05
C THR A 24 -16.42 4.53 7.76
N GLY A 25 -15.11 4.44 7.97
CA GLY A 25 -14.35 3.19 7.91
C GLY A 25 -13.64 2.95 6.57
N TYR A 26 -12.44 2.36 6.66
CA TYR A 26 -11.66 1.93 5.50
C TYR A 26 -11.85 0.42 5.31
N LEU A 27 -13.01 0.01 4.82
CA LEU A 27 -13.25 -1.39 4.49
C LEU A 27 -12.22 -1.83 3.43
N THR A 28 -11.32 -2.72 3.81
CA THR A 28 -10.26 -3.23 2.94
C THR A 28 -10.66 -4.61 2.45
N PRO A 29 -10.94 -4.79 1.14
CA PRO A 29 -11.15 -6.12 0.57
C PRO A 29 -9.90 -6.97 0.76
N LEU A 30 -10.05 -8.13 1.38
CA LEU A 30 -8.94 -9.02 1.66
C LEU A 30 -8.52 -9.75 0.39
N PHE A 31 -7.21 -9.72 0.10
CA PHE A 31 -6.61 -10.38 -1.04
C PHE A 31 -5.58 -11.43 -0.62
N ASP A 32 -5.68 -12.65 -1.14
CA ASP A 32 -4.66 -13.68 -0.98
C ASP A 32 -3.60 -13.50 -2.07
N PHE A 33 -2.46 -12.91 -1.71
CA PHE A 33 -1.36 -12.65 -2.63
C PHE A 33 -0.67 -13.90 -3.17
N ARG A 34 -0.84 -15.07 -2.54
CA ARG A 34 -0.30 -16.35 -3.02
C ARG A 34 -1.23 -16.97 -4.04
N ALA A 35 -2.53 -16.96 -3.76
CA ALA A 35 -3.54 -17.49 -4.68
C ALA A 35 -3.80 -16.53 -5.86
N GLY A 36 -3.57 -15.22 -5.68
CA GLY A 36 -3.88 -14.19 -6.66
C GLY A 36 -5.38 -13.86 -6.73
N GLU A 37 -6.13 -14.09 -5.65
CA GLU A 37 -7.59 -13.97 -5.61
C GLU A 37 -8.07 -13.22 -4.37
N PHE A 38 -9.28 -12.66 -4.45
CA PHE A 38 -9.94 -12.10 -3.27
C PHE A 38 -10.38 -13.22 -2.32
N VAL A 39 -10.24 -12.98 -1.02
CA VAL A 39 -10.76 -13.87 0.01
C VAL A 39 -12.27 -13.71 0.04
N SER A 40 -13.00 -14.81 -0.16
CA SER A 40 -14.47 -14.82 -0.14
C SER A 40 -15.01 -15.76 0.92
N ASP A 41 -16.21 -15.45 1.41
CA ASP A 41 -16.96 -16.32 2.31
C ASP A 41 -17.55 -17.55 1.58
N SER A 42 -18.27 -18.41 2.31
CA SER A 42 -18.93 -19.60 1.75
C SER A 42 -19.99 -19.30 0.68
N ASN A 43 -20.47 -18.06 0.59
CA ASN A 43 -21.45 -17.60 -0.39
C ASN A 43 -20.78 -16.92 -1.59
N GLY A 44 -19.45 -16.81 -1.61
CA GLY A 44 -18.69 -16.15 -2.67
C GLY A 44 -18.62 -14.63 -2.54
N VAL A 45 -19.00 -14.07 -1.39
CA VAL A 45 -18.91 -12.61 -1.14
C VAL A 45 -17.50 -12.28 -0.68
N VAL A 46 -16.89 -11.24 -1.28
CA VAL A 46 -15.56 -10.76 -0.90
C VAL A 46 -15.57 -10.30 0.55
N THR A 47 -14.64 -10.85 1.33
CA THR A 47 -14.44 -10.50 2.74
C THR A 47 -13.73 -9.16 2.82
N VAL A 48 -14.20 -8.31 3.73
CA VAL A 48 -13.61 -7.01 4.04
C VAL A 48 -13.19 -6.97 5.50
N ASP A 49 -12.11 -6.26 5.80
CA ASP A 49 -11.69 -5.96 7.16
C ASP A 49 -11.33 -4.48 7.29
N GLU A 50 -11.71 -3.87 8.40
CA GLU A 50 -11.38 -2.47 8.74
C GLU A 50 -10.34 -2.36 9.87
N GLY A 51 -9.84 -3.50 10.37
CA GLY A 51 -8.90 -3.58 11.49
C GLY A 51 -7.50 -4.01 11.07
N GLN A 52 -6.87 -4.83 11.92
CA GLN A 52 -5.48 -5.23 11.75
C GLN A 52 -5.26 -6.13 10.52
N ILE A 53 -6.26 -6.92 10.11
CA ILE A 53 -6.12 -7.83 8.97
C ILE A 53 -6.13 -7.03 7.67
N GLY A 54 -7.04 -6.06 7.55
CA GLY A 54 -7.11 -5.13 6.44
C GLY A 54 -5.86 -4.27 6.32
N MET A 55 -5.35 -3.77 7.46
CA MET A 55 -4.08 -3.05 7.48
C MET A 55 -2.89 -3.93 7.08
N ALA A 56 -2.83 -5.19 7.53
CA ALA A 56 -1.78 -6.11 7.10
C ALA A 56 -1.85 -6.38 5.59
N ASN A 57 -3.06 -6.52 5.04
CA ASN A 57 -3.28 -6.70 3.62
C ASN A 57 -2.83 -5.48 2.80
N LEU A 58 -3.15 -4.27 3.28
CA LEU A 58 -2.70 -3.02 2.68
C LEU A 58 -1.18 -2.88 2.69
N ILE A 59 -0.53 -3.15 3.83
CA ILE A 59 0.93 -3.08 3.99
C ILE A 59 1.59 -4.01 2.96
N GLU A 60 1.09 -5.24 2.82
CA GLU A 60 1.59 -6.17 1.81
C GLU A 60 1.43 -5.61 0.40
N LYS A 61 0.26 -5.05 0.08
CA LYS A 61 0.00 -4.44 -1.23
C LYS A 61 0.95 -3.28 -1.54
N ILE A 62 1.19 -2.38 -0.57
CA ILE A 62 2.09 -1.23 -0.71
C ILE A 62 3.50 -1.69 -1.11
N HIS A 63 4.00 -2.75 -0.48
CA HIS A 63 5.33 -3.28 -0.77
C HIS A 63 5.43 -3.97 -2.13
N LEU A 64 4.34 -4.57 -2.61
CA LEU A 64 4.30 -5.27 -3.90
C LEU A 64 4.11 -4.33 -5.09
N VAL A 65 3.50 -3.16 -4.88
CA VAL A 65 3.22 -2.22 -5.96
C VAL A 65 4.41 -1.27 -6.15
N PRO A 66 5.02 -1.21 -7.36
CA PRO A 66 6.01 -0.19 -7.65
C PRO A 66 5.37 1.19 -7.65
N ARG A 67 6.00 2.13 -6.96
CA ARG A 67 5.55 3.52 -6.94
C ARG A 67 5.54 4.12 -8.36
N ASN A 68 4.56 4.98 -8.63
CA ASN A 68 4.32 5.61 -9.94
C ASN A 68 3.99 4.64 -11.10
N ALA A 69 3.77 3.35 -10.86
CA ALA A 69 3.47 2.40 -11.94
C ALA A 69 2.04 2.51 -12.50
N TYR A 70 1.09 2.99 -11.70
CA TYR A 70 -0.34 3.01 -12.06
C TYR A 70 -0.96 4.38 -11.84
N ARG A 71 -1.60 4.92 -12.89
CA ARG A 71 -2.22 6.27 -12.87
C ARG A 71 -3.41 6.43 -11.94
N VAL A 72 -3.98 5.32 -11.49
CA VAL A 72 -5.11 5.32 -10.53
C VAL A 72 -4.65 5.62 -9.10
N TYR A 73 -3.34 5.61 -8.85
CA TYR A 73 -2.75 5.91 -7.54
C TYR A 73 -2.00 7.25 -7.57
N THR A 74 -1.88 7.85 -6.38
CA THR A 74 -1.03 9.02 -6.16
C THR A 74 0.45 8.62 -6.24
N ASP A 75 1.31 9.62 -6.39
CA ASP A 75 2.77 9.46 -6.32
C ASP A 75 3.27 9.02 -4.93
N ALA A 76 2.42 9.17 -3.91
CA ALA A 76 2.67 8.71 -2.55
C ALA A 76 2.52 7.19 -2.37
N TYR A 77 1.82 6.50 -3.28
CA TYR A 77 1.48 5.09 -3.16
C TYR A 77 2.55 4.14 -3.72
N GLY A 78 2.78 3.03 -3.03
CA GLY A 78 3.69 1.97 -3.47
C GLY A 78 5.13 2.14 -2.98
N SER A 79 6.02 1.25 -3.42
CA SER A 79 7.41 1.19 -2.97
C SER A 79 8.41 1.49 -4.08
N GLU A 80 9.51 2.14 -3.71
CA GLU A 80 10.69 2.39 -4.56
C GLU A 80 11.80 1.36 -4.30
N ALA A 81 11.56 0.35 -3.45
CA ALA A 81 12.57 -0.63 -3.05
C ALA A 81 13.25 -1.33 -4.24
N ARG A 82 12.47 -1.68 -5.26
CA ARG A 82 12.96 -2.23 -6.53
C ARG A 82 14.03 -1.35 -7.17
N ASN A 83 13.81 -0.04 -7.24
CA ASN A 83 14.72 0.90 -7.87
C ASN A 83 16.05 0.98 -7.10
N VAL A 84 16.00 0.90 -5.77
CA VAL A 84 17.20 0.81 -4.92
C VAL A 84 17.98 -0.48 -5.18
N LEU A 85 17.28 -1.61 -5.30
CA LEU A 85 17.92 -2.92 -5.50
C LEU A 85 18.65 -3.03 -6.85
N ILE A 86 18.08 -2.49 -7.91
CA ILE A 86 18.67 -2.54 -9.27
C ILE A 86 19.71 -1.46 -9.53
N ASP A 87 19.83 -0.46 -8.65
CA ASP A 87 20.85 0.58 -8.76
C ASP A 87 22.26 -0.02 -8.62
N LYS A 88 23.10 0.20 -9.64
CA LYS A 88 24.47 -0.32 -9.71
C LYS A 88 25.50 0.62 -9.09
N GLU A 89 25.12 1.87 -8.84
CA GLU A 89 25.99 2.88 -8.24
C GLU A 89 26.00 2.78 -6.70
N LEU A 90 24.97 2.14 -6.12
CA LEU A 90 24.88 1.92 -4.69
C LEU A 90 25.64 0.65 -4.28
N ASN A 91 26.57 0.80 -3.33
CA ASN A 91 27.14 -0.33 -2.60
C ASN A 91 26.10 -0.93 -1.62
N GLU A 92 26.41 -2.09 -1.03
CA GLU A 92 25.47 -2.80 -0.15
C GLU A 92 25.02 -1.98 1.06
N GLU A 93 25.93 -1.31 1.75
CA GLU A 93 25.61 -0.46 2.91
C GLU A 93 24.65 0.67 2.52
N ALA A 94 24.91 1.31 1.37
CA ALA A 94 24.05 2.36 0.84
C ALA A 94 22.69 1.82 0.40
N LYS A 95 22.63 0.61 -0.18
CA LYS A 95 21.36 -0.06 -0.49
C LYS A 95 20.56 -0.33 0.77
N ILE A 96 21.17 -0.87 1.81
CA ILE A 96 20.50 -1.14 3.09
C ILE A 96 19.94 0.15 3.69
N LEU A 97 20.74 1.22 3.74
CA LEU A 97 20.27 2.51 4.26
C LEU A 97 19.09 3.04 3.45
N ARG A 98 19.21 3.05 2.11
CA ARG A 98 18.17 3.57 1.23
C ARG A 98 16.90 2.71 1.25
N LEU A 99 17.04 1.39 1.39
CA LEU A 99 15.91 0.46 1.55
C LEU A 99 15.10 0.78 2.81
N LYS A 100 15.76 1.05 3.94
CA LYS A 100 15.06 1.44 5.17
C LYS A 100 14.25 2.72 4.98
N GLU A 101 14.82 3.71 4.30
CA GLU A 101 14.13 4.97 3.99
C GLU A 101 12.91 4.73 3.09
N VAL A 102 13.08 4.09 1.94
CA VAL A 102 11.97 3.92 0.98
C VAL A 102 10.87 2.98 1.48
N ILE A 103 11.20 1.98 2.32
CA ILE A 103 10.20 1.14 2.99
C ILE A 103 9.39 1.98 3.96
N ARG A 104 10.05 2.81 4.80
CA ARG A 104 9.35 3.71 5.73
C ARG A 104 8.46 4.68 4.96
N ASP A 105 9.00 5.36 3.95
CA ASP A 105 8.29 6.35 3.13
C ASP A 105 7.07 5.72 2.41
N SER A 106 7.17 4.44 2.02
CA SER A 106 6.05 3.72 1.42
C SER A 106 4.88 3.47 2.36
N LEU A 107 5.09 3.51 3.67
CA LEU A 107 4.08 3.18 4.67
C LEU A 107 3.49 4.42 5.34
N ILE A 108 4.34 5.39 5.70
CA ILE A 108 3.91 6.58 6.47
C ILE A 108 3.00 7.53 5.69
N TYR A 109 2.79 7.33 4.39
CA TYR A 109 1.83 8.12 3.63
C TYR A 109 0.38 7.82 4.06
N ASP A 110 0.08 6.59 4.52
CA ASP A 110 -1.26 6.22 4.93
C ASP A 110 -1.54 6.76 6.34
N GLN A 111 -2.55 7.61 6.46
CA GLN A 111 -2.90 8.29 7.72
C GLN A 111 -3.25 7.36 8.89
N ARG A 112 -3.54 6.07 8.62
CA ARG A 112 -3.80 5.07 9.66
C ARG A 112 -2.52 4.53 10.29
N VAL A 113 -1.37 4.74 9.64
CA VAL A 113 -0.05 4.41 10.18
C VAL A 113 0.38 5.53 11.12
N VAL A 114 0.63 5.16 12.37
CA VAL A 114 1.08 6.07 13.44
C VAL A 114 2.61 6.15 13.45
N ASP A 115 3.29 5.01 13.31
CA ASP A 115 4.75 4.94 13.26
C ASP A 115 5.22 3.63 12.59
N VAL A 116 6.46 3.63 12.13
CA VAL A 116 7.18 2.43 11.71
C VAL A 116 8.40 2.29 12.62
N SER A 117 8.62 1.12 13.21
CA SER A 117 9.79 0.91 14.06
C SER A 117 11.10 1.05 13.27
N VAL A 118 12.23 0.94 13.97
CA VAL A 118 13.51 0.73 13.30
C VAL A 118 13.40 -0.50 12.39
N ILE A 119 13.78 -0.32 11.12
CA ILE A 119 13.78 -1.38 10.12
C ILE A 119 15.13 -2.07 10.17
N ASP A 120 15.09 -3.36 10.49
CA ASP A 120 16.24 -4.24 10.38
C ASP A 120 16.25 -4.90 9.00
N ILE A 121 17.42 -4.96 8.37
CA ILE A 121 17.58 -5.56 7.04
C ILE A 121 18.78 -6.49 7.10
N GLU A 122 18.53 -7.76 6.82
CA GLU A 122 19.52 -8.81 6.75
C GLU A 122 19.63 -9.33 5.32
N ARG A 123 20.84 -9.68 4.88
CA ARG A 123 21.06 -10.36 3.61
C ARG A 123 21.11 -11.86 3.83
N GLN A 124 20.19 -12.60 3.21
CA GLN A 124 20.16 -14.07 3.24
C GLN A 124 20.79 -14.59 1.94
N SER A 125 21.96 -15.23 2.09
CA SER A 125 22.86 -15.62 0.99
C SER A 125 22.74 -17.10 0.61
N ASP A 126 21.67 -17.74 1.05
CA ASP A 126 21.46 -19.19 1.03
C ASP A 126 21.22 -19.70 -0.40
N GLU A 127 20.15 -19.23 -1.05
CA GLU A 127 19.71 -19.73 -2.38
C GLU A 127 19.38 -18.62 -3.40
N ASN A 128 18.89 -17.45 -2.97
CA ASN A 128 18.43 -16.38 -3.88
C ASN A 128 19.06 -15.01 -3.66
N ASP A 129 20.04 -14.91 -2.76
CA ASP A 129 20.73 -13.65 -2.44
C ASP A 129 19.76 -12.46 -2.24
N VAL A 130 18.96 -12.53 -1.17
CA VAL A 130 17.84 -11.62 -0.92
C VAL A 130 18.05 -10.76 0.32
N PHE A 131 17.49 -9.55 0.30
CA PHE A 131 17.34 -8.74 1.50
C PHE A 131 16.02 -9.06 2.18
N VAL A 132 16.05 -9.30 3.49
CA VAL A 132 14.87 -9.52 4.32
C VAL A 132 14.73 -8.38 5.31
N ALA A 133 13.59 -7.69 5.25
CA ALA A 133 13.27 -6.59 6.15
C ALA A 133 12.37 -7.07 7.30
N SER A 134 12.69 -6.65 8.52
CA SER A 134 11.93 -6.94 9.75
C SER A 134 11.64 -5.65 10.53
N TYR A 135 10.37 -5.40 10.86
CA TYR A 135 9.92 -4.20 11.59
C TYR A 135 8.49 -4.35 12.10
N ILE A 136 8.02 -3.36 12.87
CA ILE A 136 6.65 -3.25 13.35
C ILE A 136 6.04 -1.98 12.76
N VAL A 137 4.84 -2.10 12.20
CA VAL A 137 4.01 -0.96 11.80
C VAL A 137 2.97 -0.72 12.88
N SER A 138 3.08 0.41 13.56
CA SER A 138 2.10 0.85 14.56
C SER A 138 0.97 1.58 13.85
N THR A 139 -0.27 1.11 14.00
CA THR A 139 -1.46 1.69 13.37
C THR A 139 -2.48 2.12 14.41
N ILE A 140 -3.50 2.86 14.00
CA ILE A 140 -4.65 3.18 14.86
C ILE A 140 -5.46 1.93 15.29
N TYR A 141 -5.23 0.78 14.65
CA TYR A 141 -5.84 -0.50 14.98
C TYR A 141 -4.89 -1.42 15.77
N GLY A 142 -3.69 -0.95 16.10
CA GLY A 142 -2.65 -1.68 16.81
C GLY A 142 -1.44 -2.06 15.94
N ASN A 143 -0.59 -2.94 16.47
CA ASN A 143 0.74 -3.21 15.92
C ASN A 143 0.73 -4.41 14.98
N ILE A 144 1.33 -4.24 13.80
CA ILE A 144 1.47 -5.27 12.78
C ILE A 144 2.96 -5.60 12.62
N PRO A 145 3.41 -6.79 13.06
CA PRO A 145 4.77 -7.23 12.79
C PRO A 145 4.90 -7.61 11.31
N VAL A 146 5.97 -7.14 10.67
CA VAL A 146 6.27 -7.40 9.27
C VAL A 146 7.64 -8.06 9.19
N ARG A 147 7.71 -9.18 8.47
CA ARG A 147 8.95 -9.82 8.04
C ARG A 147 8.79 -10.30 6.61
N ARG A 148 9.56 -9.73 5.68
CA ARG A 148 9.40 -10.04 4.25
C ARG A 148 10.69 -9.91 3.47
N GLU A 149 10.75 -10.60 2.35
CA GLU A 149 11.73 -10.33 1.30
C GLU A 149 11.44 -8.97 0.65
N VAL A 150 12.51 -8.23 0.38
CA VAL A 150 12.48 -7.02 -0.42
C VAL A 150 12.62 -7.43 -1.87
N LEU A 151 11.56 -7.25 -2.65
CA LEU A 151 11.46 -7.78 -4.01
C LEU A 151 12.08 -6.84 -5.05
N TYR A 152 12.67 -7.47 -6.08
CA TYR A 152 13.21 -6.86 -7.30
C TYR A 152 12.16 -6.37 -8.29
#